data_AF-X0T6J7-F1
#
_entry.id   AF-X0T6J7-F1
#
_cell.length_a   1.000
_cell.length_b   1.000
_cell.length_c   1.000
_cell.angle_alpha   90.00
_cell.angle_beta   90.00
_cell.angle_gamma   90.00
#
_symmetry.space_group_name_H-M   'P 1'
#
loop_
_entity.id
_entity.type
_entity.pdbx_description
1 polymer ?
#
loop_
_entity_poly.entity_id
_entity_poly.type
_entity_poly.pdbx_seq_one_letter_code
_entity_poly.pdbx_strand_id
1 'polypeptide(L)'
;MKKLGIVRPMRFWQSLLFFLVPGLYAVFAQYVIFPSIVRLGISEENAYNTAHLTVFIGLFFATIIALRVEGWPLRWASIKERLRIRRMDPTAWKWTLTFLVLYLLL
;
A
#
# COMPACT_ATOMS: atom_id res chain seq x y z
N MET A 1 18.67 -4.98 22.57
CA MET A 1 17.22 -4.96 22.26
C MET A 1 16.67 -3.59 22.65
N LYS A 2 16.26 -2.75 21.69
CA LYS A 2 15.70 -1.42 21.95
C LYS A 2 14.27 -1.60 22.46
N LYS A 3 13.89 -0.90 23.54
CA LYS A 3 12.54 -0.98 24.13
C LYS A 3 11.50 -0.78 23.02
N LEU A 4 10.70 -1.82 22.73
CA LEU A 4 9.47 -1.66 21.97
C LEU A 4 8.65 -0.62 22.72
N GLY A 5 8.51 0.57 22.14
CA GLY A 5 7.62 1.59 22.68
C GLY A 5 6.24 0.95 22.87
N ILE A 6 5.61 1.18 24.02
CA ILE A 6 4.27 0.67 24.32
C ILE A 6 3.36 1.08 23.16
N VAL A 7 2.98 0.12 22.32
CA VAL A 7 2.10 0.35 21.17
C VAL A 7 0.76 0.76 21.74
N ARG A 8 0.26 1.93 21.36
CA ARG A 8 -1.06 2.36 21.80
C ARG A 8 -2.11 1.48 21.13
N PRO A 9 -2.97 0.79 21.90
CA PRO A 9 -3.99 -0.06 21.31
C PRO A 9 -4.95 0.81 20.50
N MET A 10 -5.20 0.42 19.26
CA MET A 10 -6.28 1.01 18.47
C MET A 10 -7.63 0.58 19.03
N ARG A 11 -8.57 1.51 19.07
CA ARG A 11 -9.96 1.20 19.41
C ARG A 11 -10.60 0.43 18.25
N PHE A 12 -11.56 -0.44 18.57
CA PHE A 12 -12.26 -1.26 17.57
C PHE A 12 -12.78 -0.45 16.37
N TRP A 13 -13.41 0.72 16.62
CA TRP A 13 -13.91 1.59 15.55
C TRP A 13 -12.81 2.14 14.63
N GLN A 14 -11.60 2.39 15.15
CA GLN A 14 -10.47 2.82 14.33
C GLN A 14 -10.03 1.70 13.41
N SER A 15 -9.91 0.47 13.94
CA SER A 15 -9.62 -0.71 13.14
C SER A 15 -10.68 -0.93 12.07
N LEU A 16 -11.96 -0.83 12.44
CA LEU A 16 -13.07 -0.97 11.49
C LEU A 16 -12.94 0.03 10.35
N LEU A 17 -12.65 1.30 10.62
CA LEU A 17 -12.44 2.30 9.58
C LEU A 17 -11.25 1.98 8.66
N PHE A 18 -10.12 1.54 9.23
CA PHE A 18 -8.93 1.20 8.45
C PHE A 18 -9.12 -0.03 7.55
N PHE A 19 -10.06 -0.92 7.85
CA PHE A 19 -10.41 -2.05 6.98
C PHE A 19 -11.55 -1.73 6.02
N LEU A 20 -12.60 -1.08 6.52
CA LEU A 20 -13.84 -0.87 5.78
C LEU A 20 -13.66 0.18 4.68
N VAL A 21 -12.94 1.27 4.95
CA VAL A 21 -12.76 2.35 3.95
C VAL A 21 -11.98 1.85 2.72
N PRO A 22 -10.79 1.23 2.85
CA PRO A 22 -10.09 0.70 1.68
C PRO A 22 -10.84 -0.44 1.00
N GLY A 23 -11.56 -1.28 1.77
CA GLY A 23 -12.37 -2.37 1.22
C GLY A 23 -13.52 -1.86 0.35
N LEU A 24 -14.30 -0.89 0.85
CA LEU A 24 -15.37 -0.26 0.07
C LEU A 24 -14.82 0.51 -1.13
N TYR A 25 -13.67 1.18 -0.96
CA TYR A 25 -13.02 1.88 -2.06
C TYR A 25 -12.51 0.90 -3.14
N ALA A 26 -12.01 -0.28 -2.76
CA ALA A 26 -11.63 -1.31 -3.73
C ALA A 26 -12.84 -1.81 -4.54
N VAL A 27 -13.99 -2.02 -3.90
CA VAL A 27 -15.24 -2.36 -4.58
C VAL A 27 -15.64 -1.22 -5.53
N PHE A 28 -15.60 0.03 -5.08
CA PHE A 28 -15.86 1.19 -5.93
C PHE A 28 -14.89 1.28 -7.11
N ALA A 29 -13.60 1.02 -6.90
CA ALA A 29 -12.59 1.02 -7.94
C ALA A 29 -12.89 -0.05 -9.01
N GLN A 30 -13.26 -1.26 -8.60
CA GLN A 30 -13.58 -2.37 -9.50
C GLN A 30 -14.87 -2.15 -10.29
N TYR A 31 -15.95 -1.68 -9.65
CA TYR A 31 -17.27 -1.61 -10.28
C TYR A 31 -17.62 -0.24 -10.87
N VAL A 32 -16.89 0.81 -10.52
CA VAL A 32 -17.17 2.18 -11.00
C VAL A 32 -15.99 2.75 -11.76
N ILE A 33 -14.81 2.84 -11.12
CA ILE A 33 -13.65 3.51 -11.74
C ILE A 33 -13.15 2.72 -12.95
N PHE A 34 -12.87 1.43 -12.78
CA PHE A 34 -12.38 0.55 -13.84
C PHE A 34 -13.26 0.59 -15.10
N PRO A 35 -14.58 0.27 -15.04
CA PRO A 35 -15.40 0.30 -16.25
C PRO A 35 -15.57 1.72 -16.81
N SER A 36 -15.48 2.77 -15.99
CA SER A 36 -15.51 4.14 -16.49
C SER A 36 -14.27 4.48 -17.32
N ILE A 37 -13.09 4.01 -16.89
CA ILE A 37 -11.84 4.21 -17.64
C ILE A 37 -11.84 3.38 -18.93
N VAL A 38 -12.34 2.13 -18.90
CA VAL A 38 -12.49 1.30 -20.11
C VAL A 38 -13.42 1.96 -21.12
N ARG A 39 -14.53 2.57 -20.68
CA ARG A 39 -15.44 3.33 -21.55
C ARG A 39 -14.80 4.53 -22.23
N LEU A 40 -13.68 5.05 -21.72
CA LEU A 40 -12.90 6.10 -22.36
C LEU A 40 -11.98 5.58 -23.48
N GLY A 41 -12.04 4.28 -23.79
CA GLY A 41 -11.21 3.64 -24.83
C GLY A 41 -9.81 3.26 -24.36
N ILE A 42 -9.54 3.32 -23.05
CA ILE A 42 -8.27 2.86 -22.47
C ILE A 42 -8.29 1.34 -22.38
N SER A 43 -7.16 0.69 -22.67
CA SER A 43 -7.04 -0.78 -22.60
C SER A 43 -7.41 -1.31 -21.22
N GLU A 44 -7.98 -2.52 -21.16
CA GLU A 44 -8.41 -3.13 -19.90
C GLU A 44 -7.26 -3.24 -18.89
N GLU A 45 -6.06 -3.59 -19.34
CA GLU A 45 -4.87 -3.65 -18.48
C GLU A 45 -4.55 -2.29 -17.85
N ASN A 46 -4.46 -1.23 -18.67
CA ASN A 46 -4.14 0.11 -18.17
C ASN A 46 -5.25 0.66 -17.28
N ALA A 47 -6.51 0.38 -17.61
CA ALA A 47 -7.66 0.77 -16.81
C ALA A 47 -7.66 0.06 -15.45
N TYR A 48 -7.38 -1.24 -15.43
CA TYR A 48 -7.28 -2.03 -14.19
C TYR A 48 -6.16 -1.52 -13.30
N ASN A 49 -4.96 -1.34 -13.86
CA ASN A 49 -3.79 -0.83 -13.15
C ASN A 49 -4.06 0.56 -12.58
N THR A 50 -4.63 1.48 -13.38
CA THR A 50 -4.93 2.84 -12.93
C THR A 50 -5.97 2.86 -11.82
N ALA A 51 -7.08 2.13 -11.98
CA ALA A 51 -8.14 2.07 -10.98
C ALA A 51 -7.62 1.53 -9.64
N HIS A 52 -6.87 0.43 -9.65
CA HIS A 52 -6.40 -0.23 -8.44
C HIS A 52 -5.17 0.44 -7.82
N LEU A 53 -4.35 1.13 -8.61
CA LEU A 53 -3.22 1.92 -8.07
C LEU A 53 -3.71 2.95 -7.06
N THR A 54 -4.87 3.58 -7.30
CA THR A 54 -5.45 4.53 -6.35
C THR A 54 -5.80 3.88 -4.99
N VAL A 55 -6.20 2.61 -4.99
CA VAL A 55 -6.48 1.83 -3.76
C VAL A 55 -5.18 1.64 -2.98
N PHE A 56 -4.10 1.24 -3.66
CA PHE A 56 -2.79 1.03 -3.03
C PHE A 56 -2.20 2.33 -2.47
N ILE A 57 -2.37 3.45 -3.18
CA ILE A 57 -1.99 4.77 -2.67
C ILE A 57 -2.77 5.10 -1.39
N GLY A 58 -4.08 4.85 -1.38
CA GLY A 58 -4.92 5.03 -0.18
C GLY A 58 -4.43 4.19 1.01
N LEU A 59 -4.13 2.91 0.78
CA LEU A 59 -3.58 2.01 1.79
C LEU A 59 -2.20 2.44 2.30
N PHE A 60 -1.36 2.98 1.43
CA PHE A 60 -0.06 3.54 1.80
C PHE A 60 -0.23 4.70 2.79
N PHE A 61 -1.11 5.66 2.48
CA PHE A 61 -1.41 6.76 3.39
C PHE A 61 -2.08 6.28 4.68
N ALA A 62 -3.02 5.33 4.60
CA ALA A 62 -3.66 4.73 5.76
C ALA A 62 -2.62 4.12 6.72
N THR A 63 -1.59 3.46 6.18
CA THR A 63 -0.48 2.91 6.97
C THR A 63 0.29 4.01 7.70
N ILE A 64 0.61 5.13 7.03
CA ILE A 64 1.30 6.27 7.64
C ILE A 64 0.46 6.86 8.77
N ILE A 65 -0.85 7.02 8.55
CA ILE A 65 -1.79 7.53 9.56
C ILE A 65 -1.86 6.56 10.74
N ALA A 66 -1.96 5.25 10.48
CA ALA A 66 -2.01 4.23 11.51
C ALA A 66 -0.75 4.25 12.39
N LEU A 67 0.44 4.39 11.80
CA LEU A 67 1.69 4.56 12.55
C LEU A 67 1.63 5.78 13.49
N ARG A 68 1.07 6.90 13.02
CA ARG A 68 0.91 8.10 13.85
C ARG A 68 -0.09 7.89 15.00
N VAL A 69 -1.20 7.21 14.74
CA VAL A 69 -2.24 6.87 15.73
C VAL A 69 -1.72 5.93 16.82
N GLU A 70 -0.91 4.94 16.44
CA GLU A 70 -0.24 4.03 17.38
C GLU A 70 0.83 4.73 18.24
N GLY A 71 1.18 5.98 17.92
CA GLY A 71 2.16 6.78 18.66
C GLY A 71 3.59 6.64 18.14
N TRP A 72 3.80 6.02 16.97
CA TRP A 72 5.14 5.93 16.37
C TRP A 72 5.57 7.28 15.78
N PRO A 73 6.83 7.69 15.98
CA PRO A 73 7.36 8.86 15.29
C PRO A 73 7.54 8.54 13.81
N LEU A 74 7.20 9.49 12.92
CA LEU A 74 7.36 9.37 11.47
C LEU A 74 8.82 9.61 11.06
N ARG A 75 9.73 8.80 11.60
CA ARG A 75 11.15 8.75 11.24
C ARG A 75 11.43 7.44 10.55
N TRP A 76 12.26 7.46 9.50
CA TRP A 76 12.56 6.26 8.70
C TRP A 76 12.99 5.05 9.54
N ALA A 77 13.84 5.26 10.55
CA ALA A 77 14.27 4.19 11.45
C ALA A 77 13.10 3.51 12.19
N SER A 78 12.13 4.31 12.64
CA SER A 78 10.95 3.87 13.38
C SER A 78 9.93 3.17 12.47
N ILE A 79 9.73 3.70 11.26
CA ILE A 79 8.90 3.06 10.22
C ILE A 79 9.49 1.69 9.86
N LYS A 80 10.80 1.65 9.59
CA LYS A 80 11.52 0.42 9.25
C LYS A 80 11.39 -0.63 10.34
N GLU A 81 11.52 -0.22 11.60
CA GLU A 81 11.38 -1.10 12.76
C GLU A 81 9.94 -1.63 12.89
N ARG A 82 8.93 -0.74 12.85
CA ARG A 82 7.52 -1.10 13.04
C ARG A 82 6.94 -1.94 11.90
N LEU A 83 7.30 -1.63 10.66
CA LEU A 83 6.90 -2.39 9.46
C LEU A 83 7.82 -3.58 9.19
N ARG A 84 8.84 -3.80 10.03
CA ARG A 84 9.84 -4.89 9.89
C ARG A 84 10.48 -4.93 8.51
N ILE A 85 10.72 -3.77 7.90
CA ILE A 85 11.35 -3.65 6.59
C ILE A 85 12.81 -4.10 6.72
N ARG A 86 13.12 -5.27 6.14
CA ARG A 86 14.47 -5.83 6.09
C ARG A 86 15.14 -5.46 4.78
N ARG A 87 16.47 -5.48 4.79
CA ARG A 87 17.22 -5.38 3.52
C ARG A 87 16.93 -6.64 2.72
N MET A 88 16.64 -6.43 1.44
CA MET A 88 16.48 -7.51 0.48
C MET A 88 17.86 -8.12 0.16
N ASP A 89 17.89 -9.43 -0.08
CA ASP A 89 19.10 -10.15 -0.44
C ASP A 89 19.68 -9.61 -1.77
N PRO A 90 21.00 -9.45 -1.92
CA PRO A 90 21.59 -8.93 -3.16
C PRO A 90 21.24 -9.77 -4.40
N THR A 91 21.05 -11.08 -4.25
CA THR A 91 20.63 -11.95 -5.36
C THR A 91 19.19 -11.65 -5.76
N ALA A 92 18.32 -11.45 -4.78
CA ALA A 92 16.93 -11.06 -5.02
C ALA A 92 16.85 -9.68 -5.70
N TRP A 93 17.71 -8.73 -5.32
CA TRP A 93 17.83 -7.44 -6.00
C TRP A 93 18.15 -7.56 -7.48
N LYS A 94 19.10 -8.45 -7.84
CA LYS A 94 19.43 -8.70 -9.25
C LYS A 94 18.22 -9.18 -10.04
N TRP A 95 17.50 -10.18 -9.51
CA TRP A 95 16.30 -10.69 -10.17
C TRP A 95 15.21 -9.64 -10.30
N THR A 96 14.94 -8.87 -9.26
CA THR A 96 13.96 -7.77 -9.31
C THR A 96 14.32 -6.74 -10.38
N LEU A 97 15.60 -6.34 -10.47
CA LEU A 97 16.04 -5.38 -11.47
C LEU A 97 15.91 -5.96 -12.89
N THR A 98 16.29 -7.23 -13.09
CA THR A 98 16.16 -7.91 -14.38
C THR A 98 14.70 -7.96 -14.84
N PHE A 99 13.78 -8.40 -13.99
CA PHE A 99 12.36 -8.47 -14.35
C PHE A 99 11.75 -7.09 -14.59
N LEU A 100 12.16 -6.08 -13.82
CA LEU A 100 11.71 -4.71 -14.04
C LEU A 100 12.14 -4.20 -15.43
N VAL A 101 13.41 -4.42 -15.81
CA VAL A 101 13.92 -4.01 -17.13
C VAL A 101 13.22 -4.77 -18.24
N LEU A 102 13.01 -6.08 -18.10
CA LEU A 102 12.29 -6.87 -19.08
C LEU A 102 10.84 -6.38 -19.26
N TYR A 103 10.14 -6.09 -18.16
CA TYR A 103 8.77 -5.56 -18.19
C TYR A 103 8.69 -4.19 -18.88
N LEU A 104 9.70 -3.33 -18.75
CA LEU A 104 9.72 -2.01 -19.40
C LEU A 104 10.09 -2.06 -20.89
N LEU A 105 10.71 -3.16 -21.35
CA LEU A 105 11.13 -3.35 -22.74
C LEU A 105 10.12 -4.12 -23.59
N LEU A 106 9.17 -4.81 -22.95
CA LEU A 106 8.08 -5.57 -23.56
C LEU A 106 6.80 -4.73 -23.61
#